data_AF-A0A3Q0J4N8-F1
#
_entry.id   AF-A0A3Q0J4N8-F1
#
_cell.length_a   1.000
_cell.length_b   1.000
_cell.length_c   1.000
_cell.angle_alpha   90.00
_cell.angle_beta   90.00
_cell.angle_gamma   90.00
#
_symmetry.space_group_name_H-M   'P 1'
#
loop_
_entity.id
_entity.type
_entity.pdbx_description
1 polymer ?
#
loop_
_entity_poly.entity_id
_entity_poly.type
_entity_poly.pdbx_seq_one_letter_code
_entity_poly.pdbx_strand_id
1 'polypeptide(L)'
;MRDSSDLVPADNHEKSGLIVREIQQLHQQVSETESQMRTMSSPLMSNLLKPETSHQLNELTSFVNKHTRKVKDLSKNTQEAYVSSQGVVPADLVRAEEQGNLFDQSEDSTERVREYLEKGKKIQDKCKNMSIPDRLKESLSELNSLRGTLPGELKNRETYLTNQKTARKEYEGIVNQFNAWLQDADKFLADNSAVNIINIAAALDKHKKFFECEPAIHDLVGIKLKDKTDLMSTSLSPPHRDELNSSVQELKQKLRNLLNNARSRQASLEQTAEVYQTLQASLDKARSLLTTCQVEEEPAATLATLHNNIQKLTRACNTVQVDFDTQKIFQALFKERGVMSLLNS
;
A
#
# COMPACT_ATOMS: atom_id res chain seq x y z
N MET A 1 -69.07 -111.65 14.70
CA MET A 1 -69.32 -110.21 14.48
C MET A 1 -68.00 -109.51 14.77
N ARG A 2 -67.18 -109.29 13.74
CA ARG A 2 -66.93 -107.99 13.06
C ARG A 2 -66.41 -106.95 14.07
N ASP A 3 -65.10 -106.72 14.22
CA ASP A 3 -64.09 -106.18 13.28
C ASP A 3 -64.38 -104.72 12.88
N SER A 4 -63.54 -103.80 13.37
CA SER A 4 -63.38 -102.39 12.96
C SER A 4 -62.08 -101.84 13.55
N SER A 5 -60.95 -102.27 12.97
CA SER A 5 -59.70 -101.51 12.99
C SER A 5 -59.56 -100.83 11.62
N ASP A 6 -60.11 -99.62 11.52
CA ASP A 6 -60.11 -98.86 10.27
C ASP A 6 -58.75 -98.18 10.01
N LEU A 7 -58.08 -98.71 8.99
CA LEU A 7 -57.61 -98.00 7.79
C LEU A 7 -56.71 -96.76 8.00
N VAL A 8 -55.40 -97.01 8.04
CA VAL A 8 -54.39 -96.05 7.55
C VAL A 8 -54.20 -96.31 6.04
N PRO A 9 -54.27 -95.30 5.15
CA PRO A 9 -54.25 -95.54 3.70
C PRO A 9 -52.84 -95.89 3.21
N ALA A 10 -52.73 -97.02 2.51
CA ALA A 10 -51.52 -97.52 1.85
C ALA A 10 -51.12 -96.74 0.57
N ASP A 11 -51.45 -95.45 0.47
CA ASP A 11 -51.22 -94.58 -0.71
C ASP A 11 -50.16 -93.47 -0.45
N ASN A 12 -49.61 -93.40 0.78
CA ASN A 12 -48.65 -92.36 1.17
C ASN A 12 -47.16 -92.71 0.93
N HIS A 13 -46.82 -94.00 0.76
CA HIS A 13 -45.43 -94.42 0.55
C HIS A 13 -44.96 -94.29 -0.91
N GLU A 14 -45.83 -94.51 -1.89
CA GLU A 14 -45.50 -94.30 -3.31
C GLU A 14 -45.40 -92.83 -3.67
N LYS A 15 -46.32 -91.99 -3.14
CA LYS A 15 -46.25 -90.53 -3.29
C LYS A 15 -45.02 -89.93 -2.61
N SER A 16 -44.63 -90.41 -1.42
CA SER A 16 -43.37 -89.99 -0.79
C SER A 16 -42.15 -90.38 -1.62
N GLY A 17 -42.13 -91.57 -2.23
CA GLY A 17 -41.02 -92.01 -3.09
C GLY A 17 -40.88 -91.18 -4.36
N LEU A 18 -42.00 -90.76 -4.96
CA LEU A 18 -42.02 -89.84 -6.11
C LEU A 18 -41.55 -88.44 -5.72
N ILE A 19 -42.04 -87.90 -4.60
CA ILE A 19 -41.63 -86.58 -4.09
C ILE A 19 -40.13 -86.56 -3.77
N VAL A 20 -39.58 -87.62 -3.18
CA VAL A 20 -38.14 -87.70 -2.88
C VAL A 20 -37.29 -87.75 -4.15
N ARG A 21 -37.73 -88.48 -5.18
CA ARG A 21 -37.03 -88.50 -6.49
C ARG A 21 -37.11 -87.14 -7.19
N GLU A 22 -38.25 -86.47 -7.12
CA GLU A 22 -38.45 -85.15 -7.71
C GLU A 22 -37.61 -84.08 -6.97
N ILE A 23 -37.51 -84.17 -5.64
CA ILE A 23 -36.60 -83.34 -4.84
C ILE A 23 -35.13 -83.63 -5.17
N GLN A 24 -34.75 -84.89 -5.42
CA GLN A 24 -33.40 -85.25 -5.84
C GLN A 24 -33.08 -84.75 -7.25
N GLN A 25 -34.03 -84.84 -8.19
CA GLN A 25 -33.90 -84.28 -9.53
C GLN A 25 -33.80 -82.76 -9.49
N LEU A 26 -34.60 -82.09 -8.66
CA LEU A 26 -34.52 -80.65 -8.46
C LEU A 26 -33.19 -80.26 -7.80
N HIS A 27 -32.67 -81.04 -6.83
CA HIS A 27 -31.34 -80.80 -6.26
C HIS A 27 -30.23 -80.99 -7.29
N GLN A 28 -30.34 -82.00 -8.16
CA GLN A 28 -29.40 -82.23 -9.24
C GLN A 28 -29.43 -81.04 -10.23
N GLN A 29 -30.61 -80.59 -10.63
CA GLN A 29 -30.79 -79.43 -11.52
C GLN A 29 -30.33 -78.12 -10.87
N VAL A 30 -30.57 -77.92 -9.58
CA VAL A 30 -30.06 -76.77 -8.83
C VAL A 30 -28.54 -76.84 -8.72
N SER A 31 -27.96 -78.01 -8.46
CA SER A 31 -26.51 -78.17 -8.41
C SER A 31 -25.86 -77.96 -9.79
N GLU A 32 -26.49 -78.44 -10.86
CA GLU A 32 -26.04 -78.23 -12.24
C GLU A 32 -26.18 -76.76 -12.65
N THR A 33 -27.28 -76.10 -12.31
CA THR A 33 -27.47 -74.66 -12.57
C THR A 33 -26.56 -73.79 -11.70
N GLU A 34 -26.27 -74.16 -10.46
CA GLU A 34 -25.26 -73.51 -9.62
C GLU A 34 -23.85 -73.72 -10.18
N SER A 35 -23.53 -74.92 -10.66
CA SER A 35 -22.26 -75.20 -11.33
C SER A 35 -22.14 -74.37 -12.60
N GLN A 36 -23.18 -74.34 -13.44
CA GLN A 36 -23.28 -73.51 -14.64
C GLN A 36 -23.15 -72.01 -14.30
N MET A 37 -23.84 -71.52 -13.27
CA MET A 37 -23.73 -70.15 -12.77
C MET A 37 -22.32 -69.85 -12.25
N ARG A 38 -21.64 -70.77 -11.57
CA ARG A 38 -20.23 -70.59 -11.16
C ARG A 38 -19.29 -70.54 -12.36
N THR A 39 -19.49 -71.41 -13.37
CA THR A 39 -18.72 -71.36 -14.63
C THR A 39 -19.05 -70.16 -15.52
N MET A 40 -20.23 -69.56 -15.43
CA MET A 40 -20.55 -68.31 -16.13
C MET A 40 -20.12 -67.07 -15.32
N SER A 41 -20.17 -67.16 -13.99
CA SER A 41 -19.73 -66.11 -13.06
C SER A 41 -18.22 -65.95 -13.10
N SER A 42 -17.43 -67.00 -13.32
CA SER A 42 -15.96 -66.88 -13.42
C SER A 42 -15.50 -66.02 -14.63
N PRO A 43 -16.00 -66.23 -15.87
CA PRO A 43 -15.79 -65.32 -16.98
C PRO A 43 -16.42 -63.94 -16.76
N LEU A 44 -17.63 -63.85 -16.21
CA LEU A 44 -18.29 -62.56 -15.94
C LEU A 44 -17.53 -61.73 -14.90
N MET A 45 -17.02 -62.32 -13.81
CA MET A 45 -16.18 -61.67 -12.80
C MET A 45 -14.82 -61.25 -13.39
N SER A 46 -14.23 -62.07 -14.27
CA SER A 46 -13.01 -61.67 -14.99
C SER A 46 -13.24 -60.54 -16.00
N ASN A 47 -14.49 -60.36 -16.47
CA ASN A 47 -14.89 -59.32 -17.42
C ASN A 47 -15.55 -58.09 -16.76
N LEU A 48 -15.90 -58.14 -15.47
CA LEU A 48 -16.67 -57.09 -14.78
C LEU A 48 -15.87 -55.91 -14.24
N LEU A 49 -14.54 -55.94 -14.33
CA LEU A 49 -13.67 -54.76 -14.40
C LEU A 49 -12.27 -55.36 -14.51
N LYS A 50 -11.53 -55.12 -15.61
CA LYS A 50 -10.13 -55.56 -15.68
C LYS A 50 -9.42 -55.02 -14.43
N PRO A 51 -8.66 -55.82 -13.65
CA PRO A 51 -7.99 -55.34 -12.43
C PRO A 51 -7.11 -54.12 -12.70
N GLU A 52 -6.57 -53.99 -13.91
CA GLU A 52 -5.92 -52.78 -14.43
C GLU A 52 -6.83 -51.55 -14.49
N THR A 53 -8.07 -51.67 -14.97
CA THR A 53 -9.04 -50.55 -14.95
C THR A 53 -9.49 -50.18 -13.54
N SER A 54 -9.61 -51.14 -12.62
CA SER A 54 -9.95 -50.86 -11.21
C SER A 54 -8.79 -50.19 -10.46
N HIS A 55 -7.56 -50.65 -10.69
CA HIS A 55 -6.36 -50.03 -10.16
C HIS A 55 -6.17 -48.61 -10.72
N GLN A 56 -6.30 -48.44 -12.03
CA GLN A 56 -6.26 -47.13 -12.70
C GLN A 56 -7.36 -46.19 -12.16
N LEU A 57 -8.58 -46.69 -11.93
CA LEU A 57 -9.68 -45.92 -11.35
C LEU A 57 -9.41 -45.49 -9.90
N ASN A 58 -8.83 -46.37 -9.09
CA ASN A 58 -8.45 -46.07 -7.72
C ASN A 58 -7.28 -45.08 -7.64
N GLU A 59 -6.28 -45.23 -8.50
CA GLU A 59 -5.20 -44.25 -8.66
C GLU A 59 -5.77 -42.89 -9.07
N LEU A 60 -6.65 -42.85 -10.07
CA LEU A 60 -7.28 -41.62 -10.54
C LEU A 60 -8.14 -40.96 -9.45
N THR A 61 -8.88 -41.76 -8.69
CA THR A 61 -9.70 -41.28 -7.56
C THR A 61 -8.82 -40.73 -6.44
N SER A 62 -7.71 -41.41 -6.11
CA SER A 62 -6.74 -40.94 -5.12
C SER A 62 -6.07 -39.62 -5.55
N PHE A 63 -5.76 -39.51 -6.84
CA PHE A 63 -5.10 -38.36 -7.44
C PHE A 63 -6.03 -37.15 -7.49
N VAL A 64 -7.27 -37.31 -7.94
CA VAL A 64 -8.30 -36.25 -7.93
C VAL A 64 -8.54 -35.76 -6.50
N ASN A 65 -8.72 -36.66 -5.54
CA ASN A 65 -8.91 -36.29 -4.14
C ASN A 65 -7.70 -35.54 -3.55
N LYS A 66 -6.48 -35.97 -3.89
CA LYS A 66 -5.23 -35.30 -3.47
C LYS A 66 -5.18 -33.87 -4.00
N HIS A 67 -5.52 -33.65 -5.27
CA HIS A 67 -5.49 -32.31 -5.86
C HIS A 67 -6.63 -31.42 -5.40
N THR A 68 -7.85 -31.95 -5.25
CA THR A 68 -8.96 -31.21 -4.64
C THR A 68 -8.62 -30.75 -3.23
N ARG A 69 -8.02 -31.62 -2.40
CA ARG A 69 -7.52 -31.23 -1.07
C ARG A 69 -6.44 -30.16 -1.16
N LYS A 70 -5.45 -30.35 -2.04
CA LYS A 70 -4.35 -29.38 -2.16
C LYS A 70 -4.82 -28.01 -2.64
N VAL A 71 -5.81 -27.96 -3.53
CA VAL A 71 -6.46 -26.73 -3.98
C VAL A 71 -7.20 -26.04 -2.84
N LYS A 72 -7.93 -26.79 -2.01
CA LYS A 72 -8.59 -26.26 -0.81
C LYS A 72 -7.58 -25.73 0.22
N ASP A 73 -6.52 -26.48 0.48
CA ASP A 73 -5.46 -26.08 1.42
C ASP A 73 -4.73 -24.81 0.94
N LEU A 74 -4.37 -24.75 -0.34
CA LEU A 74 -3.72 -23.57 -0.91
C LEU A 74 -4.65 -22.36 -0.88
N SER A 75 -5.93 -22.52 -1.24
CA SER A 75 -6.94 -21.45 -1.14
C SER A 75 -7.07 -20.92 0.30
N LYS A 76 -7.05 -21.82 1.29
CA LYS A 76 -7.04 -21.46 2.71
C LYS A 76 -5.77 -20.70 3.11
N ASN A 77 -4.60 -21.15 2.68
CA ASN A 77 -3.34 -20.44 2.94
C ASN A 77 -3.33 -19.04 2.32
N THR A 78 -3.84 -18.91 1.09
CA THR A 78 -4.01 -17.60 0.44
C THR A 78 -4.99 -16.72 1.24
N GLN A 79 -6.02 -17.31 1.85
CA GLN A 79 -6.94 -16.64 2.78
C GLN A 79 -6.26 -16.15 4.05
N GLU A 80 -5.44 -17.00 4.68
CA GLU A 80 -4.70 -16.64 5.88
C GLU A 80 -3.67 -15.55 5.60
N ALA A 81 -2.87 -15.68 4.53
CA ALA A 81 -1.87 -14.68 4.15
C ALA A 81 -2.50 -13.29 3.92
N TYR A 82 -3.66 -13.24 3.28
CA TYR A 82 -4.43 -12.00 3.13
C TYR A 82 -4.86 -11.44 4.48
N VAL A 83 -5.50 -12.23 5.34
CA VAL A 83 -5.97 -11.77 6.65
C VAL A 83 -4.79 -11.26 7.48
N SER A 84 -3.65 -11.96 7.46
CA SER A 84 -2.42 -11.52 8.11
C SER A 84 -1.90 -10.20 7.53
N SER A 85 -2.00 -9.99 6.20
CA SER A 85 -1.59 -8.74 5.56
C SER A 85 -2.47 -7.54 5.91
N GLN A 86 -3.70 -7.76 6.40
CA GLN A 86 -4.65 -6.71 6.79
C GLN A 86 -4.30 -6.00 8.11
N GLY A 87 -3.33 -6.53 8.87
CA GLY A 87 -2.94 -6.02 10.18
C GLY A 87 -1.63 -5.23 10.21
N VAL A 88 -0.98 -5.01 9.06
CA VAL A 88 0.36 -4.43 9.06
C VAL A 88 0.33 -3.06 8.42
N VAL A 89 0.78 -2.03 9.13
CA VAL A 89 1.10 -0.70 8.57
C VAL A 89 2.63 -0.61 8.46
N PRO A 90 3.19 -0.36 7.26
CA PRO A 90 4.63 -0.20 7.08
C PRO A 90 5.05 1.16 7.66
N ALA A 91 5.31 1.18 8.96
CA ALA A 91 5.95 2.32 9.62
C ALA A 91 7.48 2.13 9.71
N ASP A 92 7.95 0.88 9.65
CA ASP A 92 9.36 0.51 9.69
C ASP A 92 9.68 -0.58 8.64
N LEU A 93 10.96 -0.68 8.30
CA LEU A 93 11.49 -1.53 7.23
C LEU A 93 11.18 -3.02 7.46
N VAL A 94 11.18 -3.47 8.72
CA VAL A 94 10.92 -4.86 9.11
C VAL A 94 9.49 -5.26 8.77
N ARG A 95 8.50 -4.43 9.11
CA ARG A 95 7.09 -4.69 8.76
C ARG A 95 6.86 -4.66 7.25
N ALA A 96 7.59 -3.82 6.52
CA ALA A 96 7.52 -3.78 5.05
C ALA A 96 8.02 -5.10 4.42
N GLU A 97 9.13 -5.66 4.92
CA GLU A 97 9.66 -6.95 4.46
C GLU A 97 8.75 -8.13 4.81
N GLU A 98 8.26 -8.21 6.06
CA GLU A 98 7.30 -9.24 6.48
C GLU A 98 6.04 -9.23 5.62
N GLN A 99 5.52 -8.03 5.32
CA GLN A 99 4.36 -7.86 4.47
C GLN A 99 4.65 -8.23 3.01
N GLY A 100 5.84 -7.92 2.50
CA GLY A 100 6.31 -8.38 1.18
C GLY A 100 6.29 -9.90 1.07
N ASN A 101 6.81 -10.59 2.08
CA ASN A 101 6.86 -12.06 2.13
C ASN A 101 5.46 -12.69 2.11
N LEU A 102 4.48 -12.10 2.79
CA LEU A 102 3.09 -12.59 2.78
C LEU A 102 2.44 -12.49 1.39
N PHE A 103 2.72 -11.40 0.65
CA PHE A 103 2.22 -11.26 -0.72
C PHE A 103 2.87 -12.29 -1.66
N ASP A 104 4.17 -12.52 -1.54
CA ASP A 104 4.91 -13.45 -2.41
C ASP A 104 4.47 -14.91 -2.17
N GLN A 105 4.19 -15.28 -0.91
CA GLN A 105 3.62 -16.60 -0.58
C GLN A 105 2.22 -16.81 -1.18
N SER A 106 1.42 -15.75 -1.24
CA SER A 106 0.09 -15.78 -1.85
C SER A 106 0.15 -15.95 -3.37
N GLU A 107 1.14 -15.32 -4.02
CA GLU A 107 1.41 -15.46 -5.45
C GLU A 107 1.84 -16.89 -5.80
N ASP A 108 2.81 -17.48 -5.07
CA ASP A 108 3.23 -18.89 -5.24
C ASP A 108 2.06 -19.86 -5.10
N SER A 109 1.22 -19.65 -4.07
CA SER A 109 0.06 -20.50 -3.82
C SER A 109 -0.95 -20.45 -4.98
N THR A 110 -1.12 -19.29 -5.61
CA THR A 110 -2.02 -19.08 -6.73
C THR A 110 -1.54 -19.81 -7.99
N GLU A 111 -0.24 -19.76 -8.29
CA GLU A 111 0.37 -20.49 -9.41
C GLU A 111 0.18 -22.01 -9.24
N ARG A 112 0.43 -22.51 -8.03
CA ARG A 112 0.31 -23.95 -7.72
C ARG A 112 -1.13 -24.44 -7.85
N VAL A 113 -2.13 -23.62 -7.50
CA VAL A 113 -3.54 -23.97 -7.74
C VAL A 113 -3.82 -24.08 -9.24
N ARG A 114 -3.35 -23.14 -10.07
CA ARG A 114 -3.53 -23.21 -11.54
C ARG A 114 -2.92 -24.49 -12.11
N GLU A 115 -1.72 -24.87 -11.67
CA GLU A 115 -1.06 -26.10 -12.09
C GLU A 115 -1.90 -27.36 -11.78
N TYR A 116 -2.49 -27.42 -10.58
CA TYR A 116 -3.33 -28.56 -10.19
C TYR A 116 -4.69 -28.60 -10.90
N LEU A 117 -5.28 -27.46 -11.22
CA LEU A 117 -6.51 -27.40 -12.03
C LEU A 117 -6.26 -27.90 -13.46
N GLU A 118 -5.11 -27.57 -14.07
CA GLU A 118 -4.72 -28.07 -15.39
C GLU A 118 -4.42 -29.58 -15.38
N LYS A 119 -3.78 -30.09 -14.32
CA LYS A 119 -3.63 -31.55 -14.13
C LYS A 119 -4.99 -32.25 -14.02
N GLY A 120 -5.94 -31.64 -13.32
CA GLY A 120 -7.31 -32.12 -13.21
C GLY A 120 -8.07 -32.16 -14.55
N LYS A 121 -7.87 -31.14 -15.41
CA LYS A 121 -8.44 -31.09 -16.76
C LYS A 121 -7.94 -32.25 -17.64
N LYS A 122 -6.63 -32.51 -17.64
CA LYS A 122 -6.04 -33.65 -18.39
C LYS A 122 -6.63 -34.99 -17.99
N ILE A 123 -7.02 -35.15 -16.72
CA ILE A 123 -7.65 -36.37 -16.21
C ILE A 123 -9.11 -36.47 -16.63
N GLN A 124 -9.85 -35.38 -16.56
CA GLN A 124 -11.22 -35.35 -17.05
C GLN A 124 -11.26 -35.74 -18.54
N ASP A 125 -10.35 -35.22 -19.35
CA ASP A 125 -10.28 -35.55 -20.77
C ASP A 125 -10.04 -37.05 -21.02
N LYS A 126 -9.28 -37.72 -20.15
CA LYS A 126 -9.10 -39.19 -20.18
C LYS A 126 -10.36 -39.95 -19.76
N CYS A 127 -11.20 -39.38 -18.89
CA CYS A 127 -12.40 -40.04 -18.36
C CYS A 127 -13.64 -39.91 -19.26
N LYS A 128 -13.65 -38.99 -20.23
CA LYS A 128 -14.85 -38.64 -21.03
C LYS A 128 -15.55 -39.83 -21.69
N ASN A 129 -14.79 -40.88 -22.05
CA ASN A 129 -15.30 -42.04 -22.78
C ASN A 129 -15.24 -43.34 -21.93
N MET A 130 -15.02 -43.23 -20.61
CA MET A 130 -14.89 -44.37 -19.71
C MET A 130 -16.14 -44.53 -18.84
N SER A 131 -16.54 -45.78 -18.58
CA SER A 131 -17.53 -46.07 -17.53
C SER A 131 -16.87 -45.88 -16.17
N ILE A 132 -17.05 -44.71 -15.57
CA ILE A 132 -16.44 -44.33 -14.29
C ILE A 132 -17.42 -44.53 -13.11
N PRO A 133 -16.94 -44.95 -11.92
CA PRO A 133 -17.75 -45.07 -10.70
C PRO A 133 -18.37 -43.74 -10.27
N ASP A 134 -19.53 -43.77 -9.61
CA ASP A 134 -20.27 -42.56 -9.23
C ASP A 134 -19.49 -41.64 -8.29
N ARG A 135 -18.70 -42.20 -7.37
CA ARG A 135 -17.80 -41.42 -6.50
C ARG A 135 -16.75 -40.62 -7.29
N LEU A 136 -16.28 -41.16 -8.42
CA LEU A 136 -15.36 -40.45 -9.32
C LEU A 136 -16.10 -39.40 -10.15
N LYS A 137 -17.35 -39.66 -10.56
CA LYS A 137 -18.21 -38.64 -11.21
C LYS A 137 -18.48 -37.45 -10.29
N GLU A 138 -18.77 -37.68 -9.02
CA GLU A 138 -18.94 -36.64 -8.01
C GLU A 138 -17.65 -35.82 -7.86
N SER A 139 -16.52 -36.50 -7.68
CA SER A 139 -15.20 -35.84 -7.53
C SER A 139 -14.81 -35.02 -8.77
N LEU A 140 -15.11 -35.52 -9.98
CA LEU A 140 -14.91 -34.78 -11.23
C LEU A 140 -15.88 -33.60 -11.37
N SER A 141 -17.10 -33.71 -10.86
CA SER A 141 -18.08 -32.62 -10.86
C SER A 141 -17.65 -31.50 -9.90
N GLU A 142 -17.17 -31.85 -8.70
CA GLU A 142 -16.58 -30.91 -7.76
C GLU A 142 -15.35 -30.21 -8.36
N LEU A 143 -14.44 -30.98 -8.98
CA LEU A 143 -13.28 -30.44 -9.67
C LEU A 143 -13.66 -29.49 -10.82
N ASN A 144 -14.73 -29.79 -11.57
CA ASN A 144 -15.24 -28.92 -12.64
C ASN A 144 -15.82 -27.61 -12.08
N SER A 145 -16.55 -27.69 -10.97
CA SER A 145 -17.05 -26.50 -10.27
C SER A 145 -15.89 -25.61 -9.82
N LEU A 146 -14.89 -26.20 -9.14
CA LEU A 146 -13.68 -25.49 -8.71
C LEU A 146 -12.92 -24.89 -9.90
N ARG A 147 -12.80 -25.61 -11.01
CA ARG A 147 -12.14 -25.09 -12.22
C ARG A 147 -12.90 -23.93 -12.85
N GLY A 148 -14.23 -23.90 -12.72
CA GLY A 148 -15.06 -22.81 -13.24
C GLY A 148 -14.97 -21.54 -12.40
N THR A 149 -14.92 -21.66 -11.07
CA THR A 149 -15.00 -20.49 -10.17
C THR A 149 -13.64 -20.01 -9.67
N LEU A 150 -12.76 -20.94 -9.29
CA LEU A 150 -11.55 -20.64 -8.55
C LEU A 150 -10.51 -19.81 -9.32
N PRO A 151 -10.27 -20.00 -10.64
CA PRO A 151 -9.37 -19.13 -11.38
C PRO A 151 -9.80 -17.66 -11.35
N GLY A 152 -11.10 -17.39 -11.41
CA GLY A 152 -11.64 -16.02 -11.33
C GLY A 152 -11.45 -15.41 -9.94
N GLU A 153 -11.79 -16.18 -8.89
CA GLU A 153 -11.58 -15.76 -7.51
C GLU A 153 -10.11 -15.49 -7.20
N LEU A 154 -9.21 -16.37 -7.63
CA LEU A 154 -7.77 -16.22 -7.47
C LEU A 154 -7.24 -15.01 -8.24
N LYS A 155 -7.69 -14.77 -9.47
CA LYS A 155 -7.29 -13.60 -10.26
C LYS A 155 -7.75 -12.29 -9.59
N ASN A 156 -8.99 -12.24 -9.11
CA ASN A 156 -9.51 -11.07 -8.41
C ASN A 156 -8.70 -10.79 -7.14
N ARG A 157 -8.37 -11.85 -6.41
CA ARG A 157 -7.55 -11.77 -5.21
C ARG A 157 -6.11 -11.34 -5.48
N GLU A 158 -5.48 -11.92 -6.50
CA GLU A 158 -4.14 -11.56 -6.99
C GLU A 158 -4.10 -10.07 -7.35
N THR A 159 -5.09 -9.61 -8.14
CA THR A 159 -5.24 -8.19 -8.49
C THR A 159 -5.35 -7.31 -7.25
N TYR A 160 -6.20 -7.70 -6.28
CA TYR A 160 -6.36 -6.97 -5.04
C TYR A 160 -5.04 -6.89 -4.24
N LEU A 161 -4.37 -8.02 -4.04
CA LEU A 161 -3.14 -8.10 -3.25
C LEU A 161 -2.00 -7.31 -3.92
N THR A 162 -1.89 -7.39 -5.24
CA THR A 162 -0.91 -6.61 -6.02
C THR A 162 -1.16 -5.11 -5.92
N ASN A 163 -2.43 -4.69 -6.00
CA ASN A 163 -2.79 -3.28 -5.80
C ASN A 163 -2.44 -2.81 -4.38
N GLN A 164 -2.70 -3.62 -3.36
CA GLN A 164 -2.36 -3.30 -1.98
C GLN A 164 -0.84 -3.26 -1.74
N LYS A 165 -0.10 -4.22 -2.28
CA LYS A 165 1.38 -4.23 -2.24
C LYS A 165 1.95 -2.97 -2.88
N THR A 166 1.42 -2.59 -4.04
CA THR A 166 1.84 -1.39 -4.77
C THR A 166 1.51 -0.13 -3.98
N ALA A 167 0.29 0.00 -3.45
CA ALA A 167 -0.12 1.15 -2.66
C ALA A 167 0.79 1.38 -1.44
N ARG A 168 1.18 0.29 -0.77
CA ARG A 168 2.07 0.31 0.41
C ARG A 168 3.49 0.73 0.04
N LYS A 169 4.03 0.19 -1.04
CA LYS A 169 5.35 0.57 -1.56
C LYS A 169 5.39 2.05 -1.97
N GLU A 170 4.34 2.53 -2.62
CA GLU A 170 4.23 3.93 -3.02
C GLU A 170 4.04 4.85 -1.80
N TYR A 171 3.24 4.45 -0.82
CA TYR A 171 3.11 5.15 0.47
C TYR A 171 4.47 5.32 1.15
N GLU A 172 5.23 4.22 1.28
CA GLU A 172 6.57 4.25 1.88
C GLU A 172 7.53 5.16 1.09
N GLY A 173 7.52 5.07 -0.24
CA GLY A 173 8.30 5.96 -1.10
C GLY A 173 7.97 7.43 -0.88
N ILE A 174 6.68 7.76 -0.75
CA ILE A 174 6.21 9.13 -0.46
C ILE A 174 6.68 9.59 0.93
N VAL A 175 6.54 8.75 1.95
CA VAL A 175 6.96 9.07 3.33
C VAL A 175 8.47 9.29 3.38
N ASN A 176 9.27 8.45 2.73
CA ASN A 176 10.72 8.60 2.67
C ASN A 176 11.13 9.88 1.93
N GLN A 177 10.50 10.17 0.79
CA GLN A 177 10.74 11.41 0.05
C GLN A 177 10.40 12.64 0.90
N PHE A 178 9.26 12.62 1.59
CA PHE A 178 8.83 13.72 2.44
C PHE A 178 9.75 13.91 3.64
N ASN A 179 10.14 12.82 4.33
CA ASN A 179 11.04 12.90 5.48
C ASN A 179 12.45 13.38 5.09
N ALA A 180 12.97 12.97 3.93
CA ALA A 180 14.23 13.48 3.41
C ALA A 180 14.16 15.00 3.17
N TRP A 181 13.09 15.46 2.51
CA TRP A 181 12.87 16.89 2.30
C TRP A 181 12.69 17.65 3.61
N LEU A 182 11.93 17.11 4.58
CA LEU A 182 11.76 17.72 5.90
C LEU A 182 13.11 17.90 6.59
N GLN A 183 13.97 16.88 6.56
CA GLN A 183 15.29 16.94 7.18
C GLN A 183 16.17 18.02 6.53
N ASP A 184 16.14 18.11 5.19
CA ASP A 184 16.88 19.15 4.46
C ASP A 184 16.35 20.55 4.77
N ALA A 185 15.02 20.69 4.87
CA ALA A 185 14.37 21.95 5.20
C ALA A 185 14.63 22.38 6.65
N ASP A 186 14.59 21.45 7.61
CA ASP A 186 14.94 21.71 9.00
C ASP A 186 16.41 22.14 9.12
N LYS A 187 17.33 21.46 8.43
CA LYS A 187 18.75 21.88 8.36
C LYS A 187 18.89 23.26 7.75
N PHE A 188 18.18 23.54 6.66
CA PHE A 188 18.21 24.83 5.98
C PHE A 188 17.73 25.96 6.89
N LEU A 189 16.65 25.75 7.66
CA LEU A 189 16.11 26.73 8.61
C LEU A 189 16.97 26.85 9.88
N ALA A 190 17.61 25.76 10.31
CA ALA A 190 18.50 25.73 11.47
C ALA A 190 19.88 26.31 11.20
N ASP A 191 20.31 26.41 9.92
CA ASP A 191 21.54 27.06 9.49
C ASP A 191 21.42 28.57 9.74
N ASN A 192 21.54 28.92 11.01
CA ASN A 192 21.32 30.23 11.57
C ASN A 192 22.62 31.03 11.50
N SER A 193 23.17 31.18 10.28
CA SER A 193 24.20 32.20 10.09
C SER A 193 23.53 33.53 10.45
N ALA A 194 23.98 34.15 11.54
CA ALA A 194 23.54 35.46 11.98
C ALA A 194 23.32 36.32 10.75
N VAL A 195 22.11 36.89 10.61
CA VAL A 195 21.67 37.57 9.39
C VAL A 195 22.73 38.60 9.01
N ASN A 196 23.58 38.25 8.06
CA ASN A 196 24.62 39.14 7.62
C ASN A 196 23.91 40.19 6.78
N ILE A 197 23.67 41.34 7.39
CA ILE A 197 22.93 42.47 6.80
C ILE A 197 23.51 42.82 5.42
N ILE A 198 24.82 42.68 5.23
CA ILE A 198 25.51 42.94 3.95
C ILE A 198 25.03 41.98 2.84
N ASN A 199 24.68 40.74 3.21
CA ASN A 199 24.25 39.69 2.30
C ASN A 199 22.75 39.35 2.39
N ILE A 200 21.92 40.25 2.95
CA ILE A 200 20.50 39.98 3.20
C ILE A 200 19.73 39.63 1.92
N ALA A 201 20.04 40.28 0.80
CA ALA A 201 19.40 40.01 -0.49
C ALA A 201 19.70 38.59 -0.99
N ALA A 202 20.95 38.14 -0.87
CA ALA A 202 21.36 36.79 -1.24
C ALA A 202 20.74 35.73 -0.31
N ALA A 203 20.63 36.04 0.99
CA ALA A 203 19.97 35.15 1.95
C ALA A 203 18.47 34.99 1.66
N LEU A 204 17.78 36.09 1.32
CA LEU A 204 16.37 36.07 0.94
C LEU A 204 16.14 35.30 -0.37
N ASP A 205 16.98 35.51 -1.38
CA ASP A 205 16.92 34.77 -2.64
C ASP A 205 17.13 33.27 -2.43
N LYS A 206 18.17 32.88 -1.67
CA LYS A 206 18.43 31.49 -1.28
C LYS A 206 17.23 30.85 -0.58
N HIS A 207 16.58 31.59 0.34
CA HIS A 207 15.38 31.12 1.03
C HIS A 207 14.21 30.89 0.08
N LYS A 208 13.89 31.88 -0.77
CA LYS A 208 12.80 31.77 -1.76
C LYS A 208 13.03 30.60 -2.72
N LYS A 209 14.25 30.45 -3.21
CA LYS A 209 14.64 29.38 -4.11
C LYS A 209 14.54 27.99 -3.48
N PHE A 210 14.92 27.83 -2.22
CA PHE A 210 14.79 26.55 -1.52
C PHE A 210 13.31 26.14 -1.38
N PHE A 211 12.44 27.07 -1.00
CA PHE A 211 11.00 26.79 -0.81
C PHE A 211 10.15 26.90 -2.08
N GLU A 212 10.75 27.13 -3.25
CA GLU A 212 10.04 27.13 -4.53
C GLU A 212 9.34 25.80 -4.81
N CYS A 213 9.84 24.69 -4.25
CA CYS A 213 9.22 23.37 -4.33
C CYS A 213 8.08 23.14 -3.32
N GLU A 214 7.69 24.12 -2.49
CA GLU A 214 6.59 24.02 -1.51
C GLU A 214 5.30 23.43 -2.12
N PRO A 215 4.80 23.89 -3.30
CA PRO A 215 3.57 23.35 -3.86
C PRO A 215 3.67 21.85 -4.18
N ALA A 216 4.82 21.40 -4.68
CA ALA A 216 5.04 19.99 -5.01
C ALA A 216 5.03 19.10 -3.75
N ILE A 217 5.60 19.58 -2.65
CA ILE A 217 5.59 18.87 -1.36
C ILE A 217 4.20 18.90 -0.72
N HIS A 218 3.48 20.00 -0.85
CA HIS A 218 2.10 20.09 -0.42
C HIS A 218 1.22 19.06 -1.15
N ASP A 219 1.36 18.92 -2.46
CA ASP A 219 0.63 17.91 -3.25
C ASP A 219 1.05 16.48 -2.91
N LEU A 220 2.34 16.27 -2.63
CA LEU A 220 2.88 14.98 -2.23
C LEU A 220 2.20 14.46 -0.94
N VAL A 221 2.06 15.31 0.08
CA VAL A 221 1.46 14.93 1.38
C VAL A 221 -0.07 15.10 1.40
N GLY A 222 -0.59 16.09 0.67
CA GLY A 222 -2.00 16.46 0.66
C GLY A 222 -2.86 15.56 -0.22
N ILE A 223 -2.34 15.20 -1.40
CA ILE A 223 -3.06 14.45 -2.43
C ILE A 223 -2.50 13.03 -2.53
N LYS A 224 -1.24 12.88 -2.95
CA LYS A 224 -0.67 11.55 -3.27
C LYS A 224 -0.65 10.62 -2.07
N LEU A 225 -0.18 11.09 -0.91
CA LEU A 225 -0.16 10.31 0.32
C LEU A 225 -1.56 9.90 0.76
N LYS A 226 -2.54 10.80 0.60
CA LYS A 226 -3.95 10.54 0.93
C LYS A 226 -4.53 9.47 0.01
N ASP A 227 -4.32 9.58 -1.29
CA ASP A 227 -4.81 8.60 -2.27
C ASP A 227 -4.31 7.18 -1.95
N LYS A 228 -3.03 7.04 -1.58
CA LYS A 228 -2.48 5.73 -1.17
C LYS A 228 -3.04 5.25 0.16
N THR A 229 -3.25 6.16 1.11
CA THR A 229 -3.89 5.88 2.40
C THR A 229 -5.32 5.38 2.24
N ASP A 230 -6.11 6.01 1.38
CA ASP A 230 -7.49 5.63 1.10
C ASP A 230 -7.56 4.24 0.43
N LEU A 231 -6.64 3.95 -0.49
CA LEU A 231 -6.52 2.63 -1.12
C LEU A 231 -6.13 1.55 -0.10
N MET A 232 -5.13 1.83 0.75
CA MET A 232 -4.67 0.93 1.81
C MET A 232 -5.74 0.64 2.85
N SER A 233 -6.56 1.64 3.18
CA SER A 233 -7.63 1.53 4.19
C SER A 233 -8.62 0.43 3.89
N THR A 234 -8.86 0.10 2.62
CA THR A 234 -9.75 -1.01 2.24
C THR A 234 -9.23 -2.40 2.61
N SER A 235 -7.93 -2.50 2.95
CA SER A 235 -7.30 -3.74 3.42
C SER A 235 -7.06 -3.78 4.92
N LEU A 236 -7.19 -2.67 5.63
CA LEU A 236 -6.77 -2.59 7.02
C LEU A 236 -7.93 -2.83 7.98
N SER A 237 -7.65 -3.51 9.09
CA SER A 237 -8.61 -3.58 10.20
C SER A 237 -8.83 -2.17 10.83
N PRO A 238 -9.97 -1.91 11.51
CA PRO A 238 -10.24 -0.61 12.11
C PRO A 238 -9.07 0.01 12.91
N PRO A 239 -8.42 -0.69 13.86
CA PRO A 239 -7.33 -0.09 14.64
C PRO A 239 -6.14 0.33 13.75
N HIS A 240 -5.76 -0.49 12.77
CA HIS A 240 -4.65 -0.16 11.88
C HIS A 240 -5.00 0.98 10.90
N ARG A 241 -6.28 1.15 10.55
CA ARG A 241 -6.74 2.34 9.81
C ARG A 241 -6.57 3.60 10.65
N ASP A 242 -6.92 3.54 11.93
CA ASP A 242 -6.77 4.68 12.84
C ASP A 242 -5.29 5.04 13.06
N GLU A 243 -4.41 4.05 13.18
CA GLU A 243 -2.96 4.24 13.23
C GLU A 243 -2.43 4.89 11.94
N LEU A 244 -2.82 4.38 10.77
CA LEU A 244 -2.42 4.93 9.48
C LEU A 244 -2.90 6.38 9.33
N ASN A 245 -4.15 6.66 9.68
CA ASN A 245 -4.71 8.01 9.65
C ASN A 245 -3.98 8.95 10.61
N SER A 246 -3.66 8.49 11.81
CA SER A 246 -2.88 9.26 12.80
C SER A 246 -1.50 9.60 12.27
N SER A 247 -0.79 8.63 11.69
CA SER A 247 0.52 8.85 11.06
C SER A 247 0.45 9.90 9.95
N VAL A 248 -0.56 9.84 9.07
CA VAL A 248 -0.75 10.85 8.01
C VAL A 248 -1.04 12.24 8.60
N GLN A 249 -1.81 12.33 9.68
CA GLN A 249 -2.04 13.61 10.36
C GLN A 249 -0.78 14.18 10.98
N GLU A 250 0.08 13.35 11.56
CA GLU A 250 1.38 13.77 12.09
C GLU A 250 2.28 14.33 10.99
N LEU A 251 2.37 13.65 9.83
CA LEU A 251 3.14 14.14 8.68
C LEU A 251 2.61 15.49 8.18
N LYS A 252 1.28 15.64 8.09
CA LYS A 252 0.63 16.92 7.74
C LYS A 252 0.93 18.02 8.77
N GLN A 253 0.96 17.67 10.06
CA GLN A 253 1.28 18.63 11.11
C GLN A 253 2.74 19.08 11.05
N LYS A 254 3.68 18.14 10.79
CA LYS A 254 5.10 18.46 10.57
C LYS A 254 5.27 19.43 9.40
N LEU A 255 4.60 19.17 8.27
CA LEU A 255 4.62 20.07 7.11
C LEU A 255 4.10 21.48 7.49
N ARG A 256 2.95 21.57 8.15
CA ARG A 256 2.37 22.86 8.58
C ARG A 256 3.32 23.64 9.48
N ASN A 257 3.90 22.98 10.49
CA ASN A 257 4.82 23.62 11.43
C ASN A 257 6.07 24.14 10.72
N LEU A 258 6.66 23.32 9.84
CA LEU A 258 7.85 23.71 9.09
C LEU A 258 7.57 24.89 8.15
N LEU A 259 6.46 24.87 7.41
CA LEU A 259 6.10 25.98 6.52
C LEU A 259 5.79 27.26 7.28
N ASN A 260 5.21 27.17 8.48
CA ASN A 260 5.04 28.34 9.34
C ASN A 260 6.40 28.93 9.76
N ASN A 261 7.34 28.09 10.16
CA ASN A 261 8.70 28.53 10.48
C ASN A 261 9.40 29.18 9.27
N ALA A 262 9.26 28.59 8.09
CA ALA A 262 9.81 29.13 6.84
C ALA A 262 9.20 30.51 6.50
N ARG A 263 7.88 30.67 6.63
CA ARG A 263 7.21 31.96 6.40
C ARG A 263 7.65 33.02 7.40
N SER A 264 7.76 32.67 8.68
CA SER A 264 8.29 33.58 9.70
C SER A 264 9.73 34.00 9.40
N ARG A 265 10.58 33.06 8.94
CA ARG A 265 11.96 33.36 8.55
C ARG A 265 12.00 34.27 7.32
N GLN A 266 11.20 34.00 6.30
CA GLN A 266 11.10 34.85 5.11
C GLN A 266 10.66 36.27 5.48
N ALA A 267 9.62 36.42 6.29
CA ALA A 267 9.13 37.73 6.72
C ALA A 267 10.21 38.52 7.48
N SER A 268 10.98 37.85 8.35
CA SER A 268 12.12 38.45 9.04
C SER A 268 13.23 38.91 8.08
N LEU A 269 13.54 38.11 7.06
CA LEU A 269 14.53 38.47 6.03
C LEU A 269 14.04 39.66 5.18
N GLU A 270 12.77 39.67 4.79
CA GLU A 270 12.16 40.77 4.02
C GLU A 270 12.16 42.08 4.82
N GLN A 271 11.80 42.03 6.11
CA GLN A 271 11.86 43.18 6.99
C GLN A 271 13.29 43.69 7.17
N THR A 272 14.26 42.78 7.36
CA THR A 272 15.67 43.16 7.51
C THR A 272 16.21 43.79 6.22
N ALA A 273 15.78 43.30 5.05
CA ALA A 273 16.16 43.87 3.75
C ALA A 273 15.61 45.29 3.59
N GLU A 274 14.36 45.54 3.98
CA GLU A 274 13.73 46.87 3.94
C GLU A 274 14.46 47.88 4.86
N VAL A 275 14.77 47.46 6.09
CA VAL A 275 15.55 48.28 7.03
C VAL A 275 16.94 48.59 6.47
N TYR A 276 17.61 47.60 5.87
CA TYR A 276 18.92 47.81 5.26
C TYR A 276 18.89 48.76 4.07
N GLN A 277 17.87 48.66 3.19
CA GLN A 277 17.67 49.60 2.09
C GLN A 277 17.46 51.03 2.60
N THR A 278 16.69 51.19 3.68
CA THR A 278 16.47 52.50 4.32
C THR A 278 17.77 53.07 4.92
N LEU A 279 18.58 52.23 5.56
CA LEU A 279 19.88 52.61 6.08
C LEU A 279 20.83 53.03 4.96
N GLN A 280 20.88 52.26 3.87
CA GLN A 280 21.72 52.56 2.71
C GLN A 280 21.35 53.92 2.09
N ALA A 281 20.05 54.17 1.88
CA ALA A 281 19.57 55.47 1.40
C ALA A 281 19.93 56.63 2.35
N SER A 282 19.88 56.39 3.66
CA SER A 282 20.26 57.38 4.67
C SER A 282 21.77 57.68 4.64
N LEU A 283 22.60 56.64 4.45
CA LEU A 283 24.06 56.78 4.30
C LEU A 283 24.42 57.53 3.02
N ASP A 284 23.76 57.23 1.90
CA ASP A 284 24.01 57.91 0.63
C ASP A 284 23.59 59.39 0.69
N LYS A 285 22.49 59.70 1.40
CA LYS A 285 22.10 61.09 1.71
C LYS A 285 23.12 61.79 2.61
N ALA A 286 23.61 61.13 3.66
CA ALA A 286 24.64 61.71 4.53
C ALA A 286 25.95 61.97 3.77
N ARG A 287 26.34 61.07 2.88
CA ARG A 287 27.50 61.24 2.00
C ARG A 287 27.32 62.42 1.04
N SER A 288 26.16 62.57 0.41
CA SER A 288 25.89 63.68 -0.52
C SER A 288 25.90 65.04 0.19
N LEU A 289 25.37 65.11 1.42
CA LEU A 289 25.47 66.29 2.27
C LEU A 289 26.92 66.63 2.61
N LEU A 290 27.72 65.63 2.98
CA LEU A 290 29.12 65.85 3.35
C LEU A 290 29.92 66.40 2.16
N THR A 291 29.68 65.89 0.95
CA THR A 291 30.27 66.44 -0.29
C THR A 291 29.76 67.86 -0.58
N THR A 292 28.46 68.14 -0.40
CA THR A 292 27.88 69.47 -0.65
C THR A 292 28.39 70.53 0.34
N CYS A 293 28.75 70.12 1.55
CA CYS A 293 29.27 71.00 2.59
C CYS A 293 30.80 71.18 2.54
N GLN A 294 31.50 70.52 1.60
CA GLN A 294 32.90 70.82 1.36
C GLN A 294 33.02 72.21 0.74
N VAL A 295 33.49 73.17 1.54
CA VAL A 295 33.82 74.52 1.09
C VAL A 295 35.32 74.60 0.90
N GLU A 296 35.78 74.86 -0.33
CA GLU A 296 37.20 75.13 -0.59
C GLU A 296 37.63 76.42 0.13
N GLU A 297 38.70 76.34 0.91
CA GLU A 297 39.28 77.49 1.61
C GLU A 297 40.04 78.38 0.62
N GLU A 298 39.36 79.38 0.06
CA GLU A 298 40.01 80.45 -0.69
C GLU A 298 40.58 81.50 0.28
N PRO A 299 41.87 81.89 0.19
CA PRO A 299 42.45 82.91 1.04
C PRO A 299 41.76 84.26 0.78
N ALA A 300 41.15 84.81 1.84
CA ALA A 300 40.39 86.06 1.77
C ALA A 300 41.33 87.28 1.68
N ALA A 301 41.88 87.53 0.49
CA ALA A 301 42.75 88.67 0.22
C ALA A 301 41.98 89.98 -0.02
N THR A 302 40.66 89.92 -0.20
CA THR A 302 39.79 91.07 -0.50
C THR A 302 38.45 91.01 0.24
N LEU A 303 37.80 92.16 0.46
CA LEU A 303 36.46 92.20 1.08
C LEU A 303 35.41 91.40 0.29
N ALA A 304 35.53 91.39 -1.05
CA ALA A 304 34.65 90.62 -1.94
C ALA A 304 34.84 89.11 -1.79
N THR A 305 36.09 88.64 -1.68
CA THR A 305 36.39 87.20 -1.43
C THR A 305 35.92 86.78 -0.04
N LEU A 306 36.09 87.62 0.98
CA LEU A 306 35.53 87.38 2.32
C LEU A 306 33.99 87.28 2.30
N HIS A 307 33.30 88.20 1.62
CA HIS A 307 31.83 88.17 1.51
C HIS A 307 31.34 86.89 0.81
N ASN A 308 32.01 86.47 -0.27
CA ASN A 308 31.69 85.22 -0.96
C ASN A 308 31.92 83.99 -0.08
N ASN A 309 33.01 83.95 0.70
CA ASN A 309 33.28 82.85 1.63
C ASN A 309 32.20 82.76 2.73
N ILE A 310 31.77 83.89 3.29
CA ILE A 310 30.66 83.96 4.26
C ILE A 310 29.36 83.45 3.62
N GLN A 311 29.05 83.83 2.37
CA GLN A 311 27.86 83.31 1.68
C GLN A 311 27.94 81.80 1.43
N LYS A 312 29.10 81.27 1.01
CA LYS A 312 29.32 79.82 0.84
C LYS A 312 29.10 79.07 2.16
N LEU A 313 29.69 79.55 3.26
CA LEU A 313 29.51 78.97 4.61
C LEU A 313 28.06 79.07 5.11
N THR A 314 27.39 80.21 4.89
CA THR A 314 25.99 80.40 5.30
C THR A 314 25.07 79.42 4.56
N ARG A 315 25.31 79.19 3.27
CA ARG A 315 24.55 78.21 2.48
C ARG A 315 24.80 76.78 3.01
N ALA A 316 26.06 76.40 3.24
CA ALA A 316 26.39 75.09 3.81
C ALA A 316 25.73 74.86 5.19
N CYS A 317 25.79 75.86 6.08
CA CYS A 317 25.12 75.80 7.39
C CYS A 317 23.61 75.63 7.27
N ASN A 318 22.95 76.42 6.40
CA ASN A 318 21.51 76.31 6.19
C ASN A 318 21.10 74.94 5.64
N THR A 319 21.89 74.37 4.72
CA THR A 319 21.65 73.03 4.17
C THR A 319 21.73 71.95 5.24
N VAL A 320 22.72 71.99 6.13
CA VAL A 320 22.85 71.02 7.25
C VAL A 320 21.72 71.18 8.26
N GLN A 321 21.34 72.42 8.58
CA GLN A 321 20.28 72.71 9.56
C GLN A 321 18.91 72.16 9.14
N VAL A 322 18.51 72.39 7.89
CA VAL A 322 17.22 71.92 7.35
C VAL A 322 17.13 70.39 7.35
N ASP A 323 18.23 69.71 7.05
CA ASP A 323 18.22 68.24 6.98
C ASP A 323 18.25 67.56 8.36
N PHE A 324 18.88 68.19 9.36
CA PHE A 324 18.87 67.68 10.74
C PHE A 324 17.46 67.73 11.36
N ASP A 325 16.70 68.79 11.08
CA ASP A 325 15.32 68.91 11.53
C ASP A 325 14.40 67.88 10.83
N THR A 326 14.69 67.56 9.57
CA THR A 326 13.97 66.51 8.82
C THR A 326 14.28 65.09 9.36
N GLN A 327 15.51 64.83 9.80
CA GLN A 327 15.89 63.55 10.43
C GLN A 327 15.24 63.32 11.80
N LYS A 328 15.07 64.37 12.64
CA LYS A 328 14.36 64.26 13.92
C LYS A 328 12.89 63.85 13.73
N ILE A 329 12.25 64.33 12.67
CA ILE A 329 10.87 63.95 12.30
C ILE A 329 10.83 62.48 11.87
N PHE A 330 11.82 62.01 11.09
CA PHE A 330 11.92 60.60 10.70
C PHE A 330 12.17 59.65 11.88
N GLN A 331 13.06 60.02 12.82
CA GLN A 331 13.29 59.26 14.04
C GLN A 331 12.06 59.19 14.95
N ALA A 332 11.25 60.27 15.01
CA ALA A 332 9.99 60.27 15.73
C ALA A 332 8.98 59.29 15.11
N LEU A 333 8.87 59.26 13.78
CA LEU A 333 7.99 58.35 13.04
C LEU A 333 8.42 56.87 13.14
N PHE A 334 9.73 56.59 13.14
CA PHE A 334 10.25 55.23 13.33
C PHE A 334 10.09 54.72 14.77
N LYS A 335 10.11 55.61 15.77
CA LYS A 335 9.76 55.29 17.16
C LYS A 335 8.28 54.91 17.31
N GLU A 336 7.37 55.63 16.64
CA GLU A 336 5.92 55.31 16.66
C GLU A 336 5.57 54.00 15.95
N ARG A 337 6.33 53.60 14.91
CA ARG A 337 6.11 52.33 14.19
C ARG A 337 6.76 51.09 14.81
N GLY A 338 7.35 51.20 16.00
CA GLY A 338 7.83 50.03 16.77
C GLY A 338 9.08 49.33 16.20
N VAL A 339 9.82 49.94 15.28
CA VAL A 339 10.96 49.31 14.59
C VAL A 339 12.22 49.19 15.47
N MET A 340 12.30 49.97 16.56
CA MET A 340 13.46 49.99 17.47
C MET A 340 13.55 48.79 18.43
N SER A 341 12.52 47.93 18.53
CA SER A 341 12.60 46.71 19.33
C SER A 341 13.48 45.62 18.69
N LEU A 342 13.73 45.70 17.39
CA LEU A 342 14.50 44.70 16.63
C LEU A 342 16.02 44.94 16.63
N LEU A 343 16.49 46.08 17.13
CA LEU A 343 17.93 46.41 17.21
C LEU A 343 18.55 46.14 18.59
N ASN A 344 17.75 45.76 19.59
CA ASN A 344 18.19 45.48 20.96
C ASN A 344 18.07 44.00 21.37
N SER A 345 18.01 43.07 20.40
CA SER A 345 17.98 41.61 20.66
C SER A 345 19.24 40.93 20.16
#